data_AF-A0A8J3NLE2-F1
#
_entry.id   AF-A0A8J3NLE2-F1
#
_cell.length_a   1.000
_cell.length_b   1.000
_cell.length_c   1.000
_cell.angle_alpha   90.00
_cell.angle_beta   90.00
_cell.angle_gamma   90.00
#
_symmetry.space_group_name_H-M   'P 1'
#
loop_
_entity.id
_entity.type
_entity.pdbx_description
1 polymer ?
#
loop_
_entity_poly.entity_id
_entity_poly.type
_entity_poly.pdbx_seq_one_letter_code
_entity_poly.pdbx_strand_id
1 'polypeptide(L)'
;MSKKLARLLSGLFVSMVAATIVSVATPAHAAYATCNVSGTIYNHDNVLTAIPKNSTTGVTCQMRNGNYDNNAVRVLQTSLNKCYYFNLVVDGDFGTATENAVRYVQRVEGVTETGVYDPTLRVNMRWFPKDQAICAYVD
;
A
#
# COMPACT_ATOMS: atom_id res chain seq x y z
N MET A 1 5.20 59.50 -51.64
CA MET A 1 4.47 60.76 -51.40
C MET A 1 3.00 60.41 -51.20
N SER A 2 2.53 60.49 -49.94
CA SER A 2 1.15 60.79 -49.49
C SER A 2 -0.03 60.01 -50.12
N LYS A 3 -0.97 59.38 -49.40
CA LYS A 3 -1.82 59.96 -48.37
C LYS A 3 -2.54 58.87 -47.55
N LYS A 4 -2.83 59.26 -46.30
CA LYS A 4 -3.57 58.59 -45.23
C LYS A 4 -4.97 58.10 -45.62
N LEU A 5 -5.41 57.01 -45.00
CA LEU A 5 -6.80 56.87 -44.52
C LEU A 5 -6.77 56.43 -43.05
N ALA A 6 -7.51 57.17 -42.22
CA ALA A 6 -7.74 56.93 -40.81
C ALA A 6 -9.24 56.75 -40.58
N ARG A 7 -9.61 55.91 -39.60
CA ARG A 7 -10.81 55.97 -38.71
C ARG A 7 -10.86 54.65 -37.90
N LEU A 8 -10.39 54.58 -36.64
CA LEU A 8 -11.07 54.89 -35.36
C LEU A 8 -12.41 54.16 -35.14
N LEU A 9 -12.44 53.10 -34.30
CA LEU A 9 -13.01 53.10 -32.94
C LEU A 9 -13.36 51.69 -32.40
N SER A 10 -13.09 51.53 -31.09
CA SER A 10 -13.78 50.69 -30.10
C SER A 10 -13.67 49.16 -30.14
N GLY A 11 -13.21 48.58 -29.02
CA GLY A 11 -13.69 47.27 -28.59
C GLY A 11 -12.74 46.42 -27.75
N LEU A 12 -12.79 46.61 -26.43
CA LEU A 12 -12.49 45.67 -25.34
C LEU A 12 -11.14 44.92 -25.28
N PHE A 13 -10.41 45.23 -24.21
CA PHE A 13 -9.50 44.32 -23.53
C PHE A 13 -10.22 43.04 -23.07
N VAL A 14 -9.70 41.87 -23.42
CA VAL A 14 -9.75 40.70 -22.53
C VAL A 14 -8.35 40.10 -22.48
N SER A 15 -7.74 40.25 -21.32
CA SER A 15 -6.45 39.67 -20.94
C SER A 15 -6.51 38.15 -21.06
N MET A 16 -5.64 37.58 -21.91
CA MET A 16 -5.35 36.14 -21.89
C MET A 16 -4.58 35.84 -20.60
N VAL A 17 -5.29 35.43 -19.55
CA VAL A 17 -4.65 34.77 -18.40
C VAL A 17 -4.24 33.39 -18.89
N ALA A 18 -2.95 33.20 -19.16
CA ALA A 18 -2.39 31.88 -19.39
C ALA A 18 -2.52 31.08 -18.09
N ALA A 19 -3.56 30.26 -17.99
CA ALA A 19 -3.72 29.31 -16.91
C ALA A 19 -2.64 28.22 -17.08
N THR A 20 -1.51 28.39 -16.40
CA THR A 20 -0.53 27.32 -16.21
C THR A 20 -1.19 26.25 -15.37
N ILE A 21 -1.73 25.23 -16.02
CA ILE A 21 -2.10 23.98 -15.36
C ILE A 21 -0.82 23.36 -14.78
N VAL A 22 -0.59 23.57 -13.49
CA VAL A 22 0.41 22.77 -12.78
C VAL A 22 -0.23 21.39 -12.62
N SER A 23 0.01 20.51 -13.59
CA SER A 23 -0.21 19.09 -13.43
C SER A 23 0.79 18.60 -12.38
N VAL A 24 0.41 18.72 -11.09
CA VAL A 24 1.09 18.00 -10.03
C VAL A 24 0.90 16.53 -10.35
N ALA A 25 1.94 15.91 -10.92
CA ALA A 25 1.99 14.47 -11.03
C ALA A 25 1.86 13.94 -9.60
N THR A 26 0.69 13.37 -9.27
CA THR A 26 0.56 12.58 -8.05
C THR A 26 1.71 11.58 -8.05
N PRO A 27 2.51 11.46 -6.98
CA PRO A 27 3.55 10.46 -6.94
C PRO A 27 2.89 9.12 -7.23
N ALA A 28 3.26 8.53 -8.36
CA ALA A 28 2.92 7.16 -8.66
C ALA A 28 3.45 6.36 -7.48
N HIS A 29 2.56 5.82 -6.65
CA HIS A 29 2.94 4.73 -5.78
C HIS A 29 3.46 3.67 -6.74
N ALA A 30 4.79 3.54 -6.86
CA ALA A 30 5.41 2.56 -7.72
C ALA A 30 4.74 1.23 -7.40
N ALA A 31 4.13 0.60 -8.41
CA ALA A 31 3.34 -0.60 -8.20
C ALA A 31 4.26 -1.66 -7.59
N TYR A 32 4.15 -1.88 -6.28
CA TYR A 32 4.92 -2.92 -5.62
C TYR A 32 4.61 -4.26 -6.28
N ALA A 33 5.64 -5.08 -6.47
CA ALA A 33 5.45 -6.45 -6.92
C ALA A 33 4.53 -7.19 -5.94
N THR A 34 3.78 -8.18 -6.42
CA THR A 34 2.91 -8.99 -5.56
C THR A 34 3.76 -9.87 -4.65
N CYS A 35 3.52 -9.88 -3.34
CA CYS A 35 4.15 -10.89 -2.47
C CYS A 35 3.63 -12.26 -2.89
N ASN A 36 4.50 -13.25 -3.06
CA ASN A 36 4.14 -14.58 -3.58
C ASN A 36 4.72 -15.75 -2.77
N VAL A 37 5.65 -15.47 -1.86
CA VAL A 37 6.32 -16.48 -1.03
C VAL A 37 6.35 -16.05 0.43
N SER A 38 6.59 -17.02 1.32
CA SER A 38 6.97 -16.74 2.71
C SER A 38 8.49 -16.57 2.78
N GLY A 39 8.96 -15.62 3.58
CA GLY A 39 10.32 -15.64 4.09
C GLY A 39 10.35 -15.39 5.59
N THR A 40 11.55 -15.39 6.16
CA THR A 40 11.77 -15.05 7.57
C THR A 40 12.70 -13.86 7.70
N ILE A 41 12.42 -13.00 8.68
CA ILE A 41 13.33 -11.95 9.15
C ILE A 41 13.44 -12.02 10.68
N TYR A 42 14.49 -11.43 11.25
CA TYR A 42 14.62 -11.32 12.69
C TYR A 42 13.79 -10.14 13.20
N ASN A 43 13.07 -10.33 14.30
CA ASN A 43 12.48 -9.24 15.07
C ASN A 43 13.52 -8.61 16.02
N HIS A 44 13.11 -7.60 16.80
CA HIS A 44 13.98 -6.96 17.81
C HIS A 44 14.46 -7.90 18.92
N ASP A 45 13.73 -8.99 19.17
CA ASP A 45 14.10 -10.03 20.13
C ASP A 45 15.02 -11.11 19.52
N ASN A 46 15.53 -10.87 18.30
CA ASN A 46 16.38 -11.79 17.55
C ASN A 46 15.71 -13.16 17.28
N VAL A 47 14.40 -13.16 17.06
CA VAL A 47 13.60 -14.35 16.73
C VAL A 47 13.12 -14.32 15.30
N LEU A 48 13.24 -15.47 14.64
CA LEU A 48 12.79 -15.67 13.27
C LEU A 48 11.26 -15.55 13.18
N THR A 49 10.84 -14.58 12.37
CA THR A 49 9.44 -14.24 12.17
C THR A 49 9.08 -14.39 10.71
N ALA A 50 8.04 -15.18 10.43
CA ALA A 50 7.57 -15.42 9.06
C ALA A 50 6.79 -14.20 8.54
N ILE A 51 7.15 -13.71 7.37
CA ILE A 51 6.49 -12.58 6.71
C ILE A 51 6.26 -12.84 5.21
N PRO A 52 5.27 -12.17 4.60
CA PRO A 52 5.10 -12.10 3.15
C PRO A 52 6.33 -11.50 2.46
N LYS A 53 6.80 -12.15 1.39
CA LYS A 53 7.85 -11.65 0.51
C LYS A 53 7.49 -11.87 -0.95
N ASN A 54 8.09 -11.07 -1.81
CA ASN A 54 8.26 -11.40 -3.21
C ASN A 54 9.62 -12.08 -3.41
N SER A 55 9.66 -13.11 -4.25
CA SER A 55 10.88 -13.88 -4.55
C SER A 55 12.03 -13.04 -5.11
N THR A 56 11.75 -11.90 -5.72
CA THR A 56 12.72 -11.04 -6.40
C THR A 56 12.93 -9.73 -5.65
N THR A 57 11.84 -9.06 -5.21
CA THR A 57 11.92 -7.75 -4.54
C THR A 57 11.99 -7.82 -3.02
N GLY A 58 12.00 -9.04 -2.44
CA GLY A 58 12.12 -9.24 -1.01
C GLY A 58 10.88 -8.79 -0.25
N VAL A 59 11.06 -8.01 0.82
CA VAL A 59 9.96 -7.55 1.70
C VAL A 59 9.20 -6.34 1.15
N THR A 60 9.68 -5.76 0.05
CA THR A 60 9.04 -4.62 -0.61
C THR A 60 8.06 -5.15 -1.67
N CYS A 61 6.89 -5.54 -1.20
CA CYS A 61 5.83 -6.14 -2.01
C CYS A 61 4.45 -5.80 -1.42
N GLN A 62 3.38 -6.05 -2.19
CA GLN A 62 2.00 -5.83 -1.73
C GLN A 62 1.10 -7.05 -1.99
N MET A 63 -0.02 -7.12 -1.28
CA MET A 63 -1.12 -8.04 -1.56
C MET A 63 -2.46 -7.34 -1.32
N ARG A 64 -3.47 -7.70 -2.09
CA ARG A 64 -4.82 -7.12 -2.03
C ARG A 64 -5.87 -8.19 -2.37
N ASN A 65 -7.13 -7.81 -2.24
CA ASN A 65 -8.25 -8.65 -2.67
C ASN A 65 -8.06 -9.14 -4.12
N GLY A 66 -8.17 -10.45 -4.32
CA GLY A 66 -7.89 -11.10 -5.61
C GLY A 66 -6.53 -11.80 -5.71
N ASN A 67 -5.68 -11.71 -4.69
CA ASN A 67 -4.47 -12.53 -4.61
C ASN A 67 -4.79 -13.89 -3.97
N TYR A 68 -5.01 -14.89 -4.81
CA TYR A 68 -5.43 -16.25 -4.43
C TYR A 68 -4.29 -17.27 -4.56
N ASP A 69 -4.46 -18.43 -3.92
CA ASP A 69 -3.50 -19.54 -3.88
C ASP A 69 -2.07 -19.08 -3.59
N ASN A 70 -1.92 -18.27 -2.53
CA ASN A 70 -0.68 -17.57 -2.28
C ASN A 70 -0.14 -17.85 -0.87
N ASN A 71 1.06 -18.44 -0.80
CA ASN A 71 1.73 -18.72 0.47
C ASN A 71 2.02 -17.47 1.31
N ALA A 72 2.25 -16.32 0.66
CA ALA A 72 2.42 -15.06 1.35
C ALA A 72 1.13 -14.63 2.08
N VAL A 73 -0.03 -14.92 1.51
CA VAL A 73 -1.34 -14.64 2.13
C VAL A 73 -1.56 -15.55 3.35
N ARG A 74 -1.18 -16.83 3.29
CA ARG A 74 -1.30 -17.75 4.44
C ARG A 74 -0.53 -17.24 5.67
N VAL A 75 0.66 -16.66 5.45
CA VAL A 75 1.47 -16.08 6.52
C VAL A 75 0.78 -14.84 7.13
N LEU A 76 0.23 -13.97 6.28
CA LEU A 76 -0.55 -12.82 6.72
C LEU A 76 -1.77 -13.27 7.54
N GLN A 77 -2.60 -14.17 7.01
CA GLN A 77 -3.79 -14.72 7.69
C GLN A 77 -3.45 -15.34 9.04
N THR A 78 -2.34 -16.09 9.12
CA THR A 78 -1.85 -16.67 10.38
C THR A 78 -1.56 -15.57 11.41
N SER A 79 -0.84 -14.51 11.02
CA SER A 79 -0.50 -13.41 11.92
C SER A 79 -1.74 -12.59 12.31
N LEU A 80 -2.67 -12.36 11.39
CA LEU A 80 -3.96 -11.72 11.68
C LEU A 80 -4.75 -12.51 12.74
N ASN A 81 -4.81 -13.83 12.61
CA ASN A 81 -5.51 -14.67 13.58
C ASN A 81 -4.82 -14.67 14.95
N LYS A 82 -3.49 -14.79 14.98
CA LYS A 82 -2.73 -14.93 16.23
C LYS A 82 -2.54 -13.62 16.98
N CYS A 83 -2.34 -12.51 16.27
CA CYS A 83 -1.93 -11.24 16.86
C CYS A 83 -3.07 -10.23 16.99
N TYR A 84 -4.12 -10.40 16.21
CA TYR A 84 -5.29 -9.52 16.19
C TYR A 84 -6.61 -10.27 16.40
N TYR A 85 -6.54 -11.54 16.79
CA TYR A 85 -7.67 -12.36 17.22
C TYR A 85 -8.78 -12.53 16.16
N PHE A 86 -8.40 -12.50 14.89
CA PHE A 86 -9.29 -12.92 13.81
C PHE A 86 -9.46 -14.44 13.79
N ASN A 87 -10.52 -14.89 13.13
CA ASN A 87 -10.80 -16.30 12.89
C ASN A 87 -10.94 -16.57 11.39
N LEU A 88 -9.94 -16.15 10.62
CA LEU A 88 -9.86 -16.39 9.18
C LEU A 88 -9.52 -17.85 8.90
N VAL A 89 -10.05 -18.38 7.80
CA VAL A 89 -9.49 -19.60 7.20
C VAL A 89 -8.10 -19.25 6.66
N VAL A 90 -7.11 -20.10 6.94
CA VAL A 90 -5.73 -19.93 6.43
C VAL A 90 -5.58 -20.66 5.09
N ASP A 91 -6.32 -20.17 4.09
CA ASP A 91 -6.46 -20.78 2.76
C ASP A 91 -5.51 -20.19 1.72
N GLY A 92 -4.83 -19.08 2.00
CA GLY A 92 -3.97 -18.40 1.04
C GLY A 92 -4.74 -17.51 0.06
N ASP A 93 -6.03 -17.30 0.30
CA ASP A 93 -6.90 -16.48 -0.52
C ASP A 93 -7.13 -15.13 0.15
N PHE A 94 -6.62 -14.07 -0.47
CA PHE A 94 -6.87 -12.71 -0.03
C PHE A 94 -8.26 -12.32 -0.54
N GLY A 95 -9.31 -12.78 0.15
CA GLY A 95 -10.70 -12.41 -0.11
C GLY A 95 -11.18 -11.26 0.79
N THR A 96 -12.48 -11.00 0.75
CA THR A 96 -13.12 -9.92 1.53
C THR A 96 -12.88 -10.05 3.05
N ALA A 97 -12.85 -11.27 3.60
CA ALA A 97 -12.58 -11.46 5.02
C ALA A 97 -11.14 -11.03 5.40
N THR A 98 -10.15 -11.37 4.57
CA THR A 98 -8.76 -10.95 4.76
C THR A 98 -8.60 -9.45 4.57
N GLU A 99 -9.27 -8.86 3.58
CA GLU A 99 -9.27 -7.40 3.37
C GLU A 99 -9.83 -6.65 4.58
N ASN A 100 -10.98 -7.08 5.12
CA ASN A 100 -11.58 -6.48 6.30
C ASN A 100 -10.66 -6.58 7.53
N ALA A 101 -9.97 -7.70 7.70
CA ALA A 101 -8.98 -7.88 8.76
C ALA A 101 -7.79 -6.93 8.57
N VAL A 102 -7.28 -6.79 7.34
CA VAL A 102 -6.21 -5.83 7.01
C VAL A 102 -6.63 -4.40 7.31
N ARG A 103 -7.84 -3.99 6.92
CA ARG A 103 -8.40 -2.67 7.23
C ARG A 103 -8.45 -2.41 8.73
N TYR A 104 -8.93 -3.38 9.50
CA TYR A 104 -8.95 -3.29 10.95
C TYR A 104 -7.53 -3.11 11.52
N VAL A 105 -6.56 -3.90 11.06
CA VAL A 105 -5.17 -3.80 11.54
C VAL A 105 -4.58 -2.45 11.19
N GLN A 106 -4.77 -1.98 9.96
CA GLN A 106 -4.32 -0.66 9.53
C GLN A 106 -4.84 0.45 10.47
N ARG A 107 -6.14 0.38 10.80
CA ARG A 107 -6.77 1.34 11.72
C ARG A 107 -6.18 1.30 13.13
N VAL A 108 -5.95 0.11 13.70
CA VAL A 108 -5.42 0.00 15.07
C VAL A 108 -3.93 0.31 15.16
N GLU A 109 -3.16 0.07 14.10
CA GLU A 109 -1.73 0.44 14.00
C GLU A 109 -1.53 1.88 13.51
N GLY A 110 -2.62 2.64 13.28
CA GLY A 110 -2.55 4.06 12.94
C GLY A 110 -2.02 4.37 11.54
N VAL A 111 -2.12 3.42 10.61
CA VAL A 111 -1.78 3.62 9.19
C VAL A 111 -3.05 3.76 8.33
N THR A 112 -2.92 4.27 7.11
CA THR A 112 -4.06 4.49 6.21
C THR A 112 -4.82 3.18 5.94
N GLU A 113 -6.15 3.21 6.12
CA GLU A 113 -7.05 2.06 5.92
C GLU A 113 -7.30 1.78 4.43
N THR A 114 -6.28 1.28 3.72
CA THR A 114 -6.35 0.98 2.29
C THR A 114 -7.00 -0.38 1.98
N GLY A 115 -6.99 -1.32 2.92
CA GLY A 115 -7.32 -2.73 2.70
C GLY A 115 -6.24 -3.52 1.95
N VAL A 116 -5.11 -2.87 1.63
CA VAL A 116 -3.97 -3.46 0.94
C VAL A 116 -2.87 -3.75 1.95
N TYR A 117 -2.35 -4.97 1.94
CA TYR A 117 -1.08 -5.26 2.60
C TYR A 117 0.05 -4.65 1.78
N ASP A 118 0.84 -3.77 2.39
CA ASP A 118 1.96 -3.07 1.75
C ASP A 118 3.16 -2.92 2.73
N PRO A 119 4.31 -2.38 2.28
CA PRO A 119 5.47 -2.21 3.16
C PRO A 119 5.21 -1.33 4.38
N THR A 120 4.27 -0.39 4.32
CA THR A 120 3.89 0.47 5.45
C THR A 120 3.18 -0.38 6.50
N LEU A 121 2.17 -1.16 6.11
CA LEU A 121 1.50 -2.05 7.05
C LEU A 121 2.46 -3.11 7.62
N ARG A 122 3.35 -3.68 6.79
CA ARG A 122 4.31 -4.72 7.21
C ARG A 122 5.10 -4.34 8.46
N VAL A 123 5.67 -3.13 8.50
CA VAL A 123 6.51 -2.67 9.62
C VAL A 123 5.69 -2.19 10.82
N ASN A 124 4.45 -1.79 10.58
CA ASN A 124 3.56 -1.28 11.64
C ASN A 124 2.72 -2.38 12.27
N MET A 125 2.55 -3.55 11.66
CA MET A 125 1.78 -4.63 12.27
C MET A 125 2.65 -5.60 13.07
N ARG A 126 2.02 -6.25 14.05
CA ARG A 126 2.57 -7.32 14.86
C ARG A 126 2.45 -8.64 14.11
N TRP A 127 3.54 -9.39 14.11
CA TRP A 127 3.67 -10.69 13.45
C TRP A 127 3.76 -11.81 14.48
N PHE A 128 3.33 -13.01 14.08
CA PHE A 128 3.47 -14.21 14.91
C PHE A 128 4.83 -14.88 14.63
N PRO A 129 5.78 -14.89 15.59
CA PRO A 129 7.08 -15.53 15.40
C PRO A 129 6.96 -17.05 15.41
N LYS A 130 7.90 -17.77 14.77
CA LYS A 130 7.81 -19.24 14.67
C LYS A 130 7.96 -19.98 16.00
N ASP A 131 8.80 -19.44 16.89
CA ASP A 131 9.22 -20.12 18.12
C ASP A 131 8.85 -19.33 19.39
N GLN A 132 7.91 -18.37 19.29
CA GLN A 132 7.42 -17.59 20.43
C GLN A 132 5.88 -17.51 20.44
N ALA A 133 5.31 -17.49 21.64
CA ALA A 133 3.87 -17.34 21.85
C ALA A 133 3.40 -15.87 21.88
N ILE A 134 4.31 -14.91 21.69
CA ILE A 134 4.04 -13.47 21.80
C ILE A 134 4.23 -12.83 20.43
N CYS A 135 3.27 -12.01 20.02
CA CYS A 135 3.37 -11.26 18.77
C CYS A 135 4.29 -10.06 18.90
N ALA A 136 5.15 -9.86 17.89
CA ALA A 136 6.24 -8.90 17.89
C ALA A 136 6.26 -8.06 16.61
N TYR A 137 6.89 -6.88 16.67
CA TYR A 137 7.16 -6.05 15.49
C TYR A 137 8.42 -6.54 14.77
N VAL A 138 8.56 -6.19 13.49
CA VAL A 138 9.71 -6.53 12.66
C VAL A 138 10.15 -5.30 11.87
N ASP A 139 11.46 -5.17 11.62
CA ASP A 139 12.02 -4.10 10.79
C ASP A 139 11.97 -4.42 9.27
#